data_AF-A0A954B601-F1
#
_entry.id   AF-A0A954B601-F1
#
_cell.length_a   1.000
_cell.length_b   1.000
_cell.length_c   1.000
_cell.angle_alpha   90.00
_cell.angle_beta   90.00
_cell.angle_gamma   90.00
#
_symmetry.space_group_name_H-M   'P 1'
#
loop_
_entity.id
_entity.type
_entity.pdbx_description
1 polymer ?
#
loop_
_entity_poly.entity_id
_entity_poly.type
_entity_poly.pdbx_seq_one_letter_code
_entity_poly.pdbx_strand_id
1 'polypeptide(L)' 'MQASNPQLEIDLQALCANYRAMAAAAGGADASAVVKCDAYGLGAAAVARALYT' A
#
# COMPACT_ATOMS: atom_id res chain seq x y z
N MET A 1 -11.39 -31.45 11.07
CA MET A 1 -11.33 -30.00 11.38
C MET A 1 -11.85 -29.26 10.16
N GLN A 2 -12.87 -28.42 10.28
CA GLN A 2 -13.26 -27.54 9.16
C GLN A 2 -12.23 -26.41 9.07
N ALA A 3 -11.63 -26.19 7.90
CA ALA A 3 -10.72 -25.08 7.70
C ALA A 3 -11.52 -23.78 7.69
N SER A 4 -11.19 -22.84 8.58
CA SER A 4 -11.61 -21.45 8.44
C SER A 4 -10.78 -20.80 7.33
N ASN A 5 -11.42 -19.99 6.48
CA ASN A 5 -10.72 -19.21 5.46
C ASN A 5 -10.65 -17.74 5.94
N PRO A 6 -9.59 -17.36 6.69
CA PRO A 6 -9.46 -15.99 7.19
C PRO A 6 -9.35 -15.01 6.01
N GLN A 7 -10.00 -13.85 6.15
CA GLN A 7 -9.98 -12.80 5.15
C GLN A 7 -9.29 -11.54 5.70
N LEU A 8 -8.61 -10.83 4.81
CA LEU A 8 -7.96 -9.54 5.07
C LEU A 8 -8.48 -8.54 4.06
N GLU A 9 -9.06 -7.44 4.55
CA GLU A 9 -9.50 -6.32 3.72
C GLU A 9 -8.47 -5.19 3.81
N ILE A 10 -8.07 -4.66 2.66
CA ILE A 10 -7.07 -3.59 2.57
C ILE A 10 -7.75 -2.32 2.05
N ASP A 11 -7.71 -1.26 2.85
CA ASP A 11 -8.14 0.07 2.43
C ASP A 11 -7.05 0.74 1.58
N LEU A 12 -7.25 0.74 0.27
CA LEU A 12 -6.32 1.38 -0.67
C LEU A 12 -6.36 2.91 -0.60
N GLN A 13 -7.47 3.53 -0.18
CA GLN A 13 -7.56 4.98 -0.04
C GLN A 13 -6.73 5.46 1.16
N ALA A 14 -6.72 4.69 2.24
CA ALA A 14 -5.83 4.95 3.37
C ALA A 14 -4.36 4.90 2.93
N LEU A 15 -3.97 3.95 2.07
CA LEU A 15 -2.60 3.89 1.52
C LEU A 15 -2.27 5.14 0.69
N CYS A 16 -3.17 5.57 -0.20
CA CYS A 16 -2.97 6.80 -0.99
C CYS A 16 -2.86 8.04 -0.09
N ALA A 17 -3.67 8.15 0.97
CA ALA A 17 -3.60 9.25 1.93
C ALA A 17 -2.26 9.27 2.67
N ASN A 18 -1.79 8.11 3.15
CA ASN A 18 -0.50 7.98 3.81
C ASN A 18 0.67 8.32 2.88
N TYR A 19 0.61 7.86 1.63
CA TYR A 19 1.62 8.19 0.62
C TYR A 19 1.69 9.70 0.37
N ARG A 20 0.54 10.37 0.19
CA ARG A 20 0.50 11.84 0.04
C ARG A 20 1.08 12.58 1.25
N ALA A 21 0.79 12.11 2.47
CA ALA A 21 1.36 12.69 3.68
C ALA A 21 2.88 12.54 3.73
N MET A 22 3.41 11.36 3.38
CA MET A 22 4.86 11.13 3.30
C MET A 22 5.52 11.96 2.19
N ALA A 23 4.87 12.09 1.02
CA ALA A 23 5.35 12.93 -0.07
C ALA A 23 5.41 14.41 0.34
N ALA A 24 4.41 14.92 1.03
CA ALA A 24 4.42 16.29 1.56
C ALA A 24 5.53 16.50 2.60
N ALA A 25 5.87 15.47 3.38
CA ALA A 25 6.93 15.51 4.38
C ALA A 25 8.35 15.34 3.79
N ALA A 26 8.49 14.96 2.52
CA ALA A 26 9.77 14.63 1.90
C ALA A 26 10.70 15.84 1.64
N GLY A 27 10.28 17.06 1.98
CA GLY A 27 11.16 18.24 1.97
C GLY A 27 11.72 18.61 0.60
N GLY A 28 10.99 18.31 -0.48
CA GLY A 28 11.41 18.56 -1.86
C GLY A 28 12.06 17.37 -2.57
N ALA A 29 12.23 16.23 -1.90
CA ALA A 29 12.58 14.98 -2.54
C ALA A 29 11.34 14.25 -3.07
N ASP A 30 11.52 13.43 -4.10
CA ASP A 30 10.47 12.54 -4.58
C ASP A 30 10.29 11.36 -3.61
N ALA A 31 9.06 11.14 -3.15
CA ALA A 31 8.71 9.95 -2.39
C ALA A 31 8.54 8.75 -3.33
N SER A 32 9.04 7.58 -2.91
CA SER A 32 8.88 6.33 -3.66
C SER A 32 8.16 5.28 -2.81
N ALA A 33 7.09 4.70 -3.35
CA ALA A 33 6.37 3.59 -2.73
C ALA A 33 7.13 2.27 -2.92
N VAL A 34 7.74 1.74 -1.86
CA VAL A 34 8.44 0.44 -1.90
C VAL A 34 7.44 -0.69 -1.69
N VAL A 35 7.18 -1.50 -2.72
CA VAL A 35 6.18 -2.59 -2.70
C VAL A 35 6.79 -4.00 -2.67
N LYS A 36 7.98 -4.15 -2.07
CA LYS A 36 8.65 -5.46 -1.96
C LYS A 36 7.82 -6.47 -1.16
N CYS A 37 8.08 -7.76 -1.38
CA CYS A 37 7.40 -8.86 -0.69
C CYS A 37 5.88 -8.76 -0.75
N ASP A 38 5.34 -8.57 -1.97
CA ASP A 38 3.91 -8.42 -2.21
C ASP A 38 3.28 -7.20 -1.49
N ALA A 39 3.97 -6.05 -1.54
CA ALA A 39 3.65 -4.87 -0.74
C ALA A 39 3.53 -5.22 0.75
N TYR A 40 4.51 -5.94 1.29
CA TYR A 40 4.50 -6.41 2.69
C TYR A 40 3.28 -7.30 3.05
N GLY A 41 2.76 -8.06 2.08
CA GLY A 41 1.62 -8.96 2.25
C GLY A 41 0.25 -8.32 2.02
N LEU A 42 0.21 -7.08 1.51
CA LEU A 42 -1.03 -6.34 1.22
C LEU A 42 -1.54 -6.58 -0.22
N GLY A 43 -0.74 -7.21 -1.09
CA GLY A 43 -1.05 -7.40 -2.51
C GLY A 43 -0.44 -6.33 -3.40
N ALA A 44 0.77 -6.59 -3.89
CA ALA A 44 1.58 -5.64 -4.66
C ALA A 44 0.89 -5.09 -5.89
N ALA A 45 0.14 -5.92 -6.63
CA ALA A 45 -0.51 -5.47 -7.86
C ALA A 45 -1.59 -4.41 -7.58
N ALA A 46 -2.42 -4.60 -6.54
CA ALA A 46 -3.45 -3.65 -6.17
C ALA A 46 -2.84 -2.37 -5.57
N VAL A 47 -1.87 -2.54 -4.66
CA VAL A 47 -1.17 -1.42 -4.01
C VAL A 47 -0.40 -0.58 -5.03
N ALA A 48 0.37 -1.21 -5.93
CA ALA A 48 1.15 -0.49 -6.94
C ALA A 48 0.24 0.30 -7.89
N ARG A 49 -0.90 -0.27 -8.33
CA ARG A 49 -1.87 0.47 -9.14
C ARG A 49 -2.49 1.66 -8.40
N ALA A 50 -2.77 1.51 -7.11
CA ALA A 50 -3.35 2.60 -6.32
C ALA A 50 -2.37 3.76 -6.08
N LEU A 51 -1.07 3.47 -6.01
CA LEU A 51 -0.02 4.46 -5.73
C LEU A 51 0.66 5.01 -6.99
N TYR A 52 0.54 4.33 -8.14
CA TYR A 52 1.05 4.80 -9.43
C TYR A 52 0.05 5.75 -10.10
N THR A 53 -0.10 6.92 -9.50
CA THR A 53 -0.92 8.04 -9.99
C THR A 53 -0.10 9.33 -9.93
#